data_AF-A0A1L9T2M8-F1
#
_entry.id   AF-A0A1L9T2M8-F1
#
_cell.length_a   1.000
_cell.length_b   1.000
_cell.length_c   1.000
_cell.angle_alpha   90.00
_cell.angle_beta   90.00
_cell.angle_gamma   90.00
#
_symmetry.space_group_name_H-M   'P 1'
#
loop_
_entity.id
_entity.type
_entity.pdbx_description
1 polymer ?
#
loop_
_entity_poly.entity_id
_entity_poly.type
_entity_poly.pdbx_seq_one_letter_code
_entity_poly.pdbx_strand_id
1 'polypeptide(L)'
;MTTWKTNNRYIRSFNADKEYMQEYLDEGRYRLGTVFAASGFREVSSTVSPNPTLLRTVRDWALIRPLPGRSLGKNNFAELSKLRHVQKMEFLRRGRNLDSAWILHKMGRRTGETIGRYNGLAEAMTSRRYVDGKLVVKATLEHTVISNDRKHIFELSGDSGAFVYTTTGQVVGMCFGGPEHAKFGYFTHIHDILDDIEKVTGAKDIRLKL
;
A
#
# COMPACT_ATOMS: atom_id res chain seq x y z
N MET A 1 -6.87 -26.50 26.98
CA MET A 1 -5.46 -26.47 26.49
C MET A 1 -4.76 -25.32 27.20
N THR A 2 -3.67 -25.56 27.95
CA THR A 2 -3.11 -24.55 28.88
C THR A 2 -2.41 -23.40 28.15
N THR A 3 -2.69 -22.15 28.56
CA THR A 3 -2.14 -20.89 28.01
C THR A 3 -0.62 -20.93 27.78
N TRP A 4 0.12 -21.62 28.65
CA TRP A 4 1.55 -21.87 28.53
C TRP A 4 1.96 -22.57 27.23
N LYS A 5 1.24 -23.63 26.83
CA LYS A 5 1.56 -24.37 25.60
C LYS A 5 1.36 -23.52 24.35
N THR A 6 0.32 -22.68 24.37
CA THR A 6 0.03 -21.72 23.29
C THR A 6 1.11 -20.64 23.21
N ASN A 7 1.50 -20.05 24.34
CA ASN A 7 2.55 -19.02 24.38
C ASN A 7 3.91 -19.57 23.92
N ASN A 8 4.29 -20.77 24.37
CA ASN A 8 5.52 -21.42 23.90
C ASN A 8 5.51 -21.69 22.40
N ARG A 9 4.35 -22.02 21.82
CA ARG A 9 4.23 -22.19 20.37
C ARG A 9 4.48 -20.87 19.65
N TYR A 10 3.88 -19.76 20.11
CA TYR A 10 4.11 -18.45 19.52
C TYR A 10 5.56 -17.99 19.66
N ILE A 11 6.18 -18.15 20.83
CA ILE A 11 7.59 -17.79 21.04
C ILE A 11 8.51 -18.56 20.09
N ARG A 12 8.29 -19.87 19.93
CA ARG A 12 9.07 -20.68 18.98
C ARG A 12 8.87 -20.21 17.53
N SER A 13 7.64 -19.92 17.14
CA SER A 13 7.33 -19.37 15.81
C SER A 13 8.06 -18.06 15.57
N PHE A 14 7.98 -17.10 16.50
CA PHE A 14 8.63 -15.80 16.37
C PHE A 14 10.15 -15.89 16.39
N ASN A 15 10.74 -16.81 17.16
CA ASN A 15 12.17 -17.04 17.13
C ASN A 15 12.62 -17.63 15.78
N ALA A 16 11.87 -18.59 15.24
CA ALA A 16 12.15 -19.15 13.92
C ALA A 16 12.04 -18.08 12.82
N ASP A 17 11.00 -17.24 12.86
CA ASP A 17 10.83 -16.11 11.92
C ASP A 17 11.99 -15.11 12.05
N LYS A 18 12.41 -14.81 13.28
CA LYS A 18 13.54 -13.92 13.56
C LYS A 18 14.86 -14.49 13.01
N GLU A 19 15.15 -15.75 13.28
CA GLU A 19 16.35 -16.44 12.80
C GLU A 19 16.39 -16.45 11.27
N TYR A 20 15.28 -16.82 10.62
CA TYR A 20 15.14 -16.78 9.17
C TYR A 20 15.36 -15.38 8.59
N MET A 21 14.76 -14.35 9.20
CA MET A 21 14.95 -12.97 8.75
C MET A 21 16.39 -12.48 8.94
N GLN A 22 17.05 -12.89 10.02
CA GLN A 22 18.45 -12.55 10.26
C GLN A 22 19.36 -13.20 9.22
N GLU A 23 19.20 -14.50 8.98
CA GLU A 23 19.93 -15.23 7.93
C GLU A 23 19.70 -14.59 6.55
N TYR A 24 18.46 -14.24 6.20
CA TYR A 24 18.14 -13.57 4.94
C TYR A 24 18.89 -12.24 4.76
N LEU A 25 19.07 -11.48 5.84
CA LEU A 25 19.82 -10.23 5.84
C LEU A 25 21.32 -10.46 5.73
N ASP A 26 21.86 -11.39 6.55
CA ASP A 26 23.28 -11.71 6.63
C ASP A 26 23.80 -12.30 5.29
N GLU A 27 22.98 -13.12 4.64
CA GLU A 27 23.27 -13.70 3.32
C GLU A 27 23.06 -12.72 2.15
N GLY A 28 22.58 -11.49 2.42
CA GLY A 28 22.36 -10.50 1.37
C GLY A 28 21.27 -10.90 0.36
N ARG A 29 20.27 -11.69 0.76
CA ARG A 29 19.28 -12.29 -0.17
C ARG A 29 18.21 -11.31 -0.67
N TYR A 30 18.26 -10.06 -0.24
CA TYR A 30 17.36 -9.00 -0.68
C TYR A 30 17.60 -8.65 -2.15
N ARG A 31 16.55 -8.80 -2.98
CA ARG A 31 16.67 -8.60 -4.43
C ARG A 31 16.54 -7.13 -4.83
N LEU A 32 15.70 -6.37 -4.12
CA LEU A 32 15.34 -5.00 -4.50
C LEU A 32 16.41 -4.00 -4.07
N GLY A 33 16.98 -4.18 -2.89
CA GLY A 33 17.82 -3.19 -2.21
C GLY A 33 17.53 -3.19 -0.71
N THR A 34 18.02 -2.16 -0.03
CA THR A 34 17.81 -1.97 1.41
C THR A 34 16.73 -0.93 1.68
N VAL A 35 15.99 -1.07 2.78
CA VAL A 35 15.02 -0.05 3.20
C VAL A 35 15.79 1.18 3.67
N PHE A 36 15.54 2.33 3.05
CA PHE A 36 16.10 3.62 3.43
C PHE A 36 15.25 4.30 4.50
N ALA A 37 13.94 4.30 4.30
CA ALA A 37 12.96 4.86 5.22
C ALA A 37 11.63 4.10 5.06
N ALA A 38 10.82 4.05 6.11
CA ALA A 38 9.50 3.44 6.07
C ALA A 38 8.55 4.14 7.03
N SER A 39 7.25 3.92 6.84
CA SER A 39 6.20 4.47 7.67
C SER A 39 6.20 3.93 9.11
N GLY A 40 6.75 2.72 9.31
CA GLY A 40 6.66 1.99 10.57
C GLY A 40 5.25 1.46 10.89
N PHE A 41 4.40 1.24 9.88
CA PHE A 41 3.01 0.76 10.03
C PHE A 41 2.17 1.62 10.98
N ARG A 42 2.37 2.93 10.96
CA ARG A 42 1.68 3.85 11.88
C ARG A 42 0.23 4.04 11.49
N GLU A 43 -0.62 4.10 12.51
CA GLU A 43 -2.02 4.51 12.40
C GLU A 43 -2.11 6.03 12.63
N VAL A 44 -2.41 6.78 11.57
CA VAL A 44 -2.44 8.25 11.62
C VAL A 44 -3.77 8.75 11.04
N SER A 45 -4.29 9.85 11.58
CA SER A 45 -5.44 10.52 10.98
C SER A 45 -5.15 10.87 9.51
N SER A 46 -6.14 10.62 8.65
CA SER A 46 -6.06 11.08 7.27
C SER A 46 -6.08 12.60 7.21
N THR A 47 -5.25 13.16 6.34
CA THR A 47 -5.20 14.60 6.04
C THR A 47 -6.24 15.02 5.00
N VAL A 48 -6.83 14.05 4.31
CA VAL A 48 -7.74 14.25 3.17
C VAL A 48 -9.16 13.75 3.44
N SER A 49 -9.39 13.00 4.53
CA SER A 49 -10.73 12.59 4.91
C SER A 49 -11.58 13.81 5.30
N PRO A 50 -12.85 13.89 4.85
CA PRO A 50 -13.79 14.92 5.31
C PRO A 50 -14.09 14.82 6.81
N ASN A 51 -13.71 13.71 7.45
CA ASN A 51 -13.83 13.51 8.89
C ASN A 51 -12.51 12.98 9.48
N PRO A 52 -11.48 13.83 9.60
CA PRO A 52 -10.11 13.42 9.93
C PRO A 52 -9.95 12.98 11.40
N THR A 53 -10.95 13.26 12.25
CA THR A 53 -10.92 13.00 13.69
C THR A 53 -11.56 11.68 14.10
N LEU A 54 -12.39 11.06 13.24
CA LEU A 54 -13.20 9.90 13.66
C LEU A 54 -12.46 8.55 13.50
N LEU A 55 -11.64 8.36 12.47
CA LEU A 55 -10.91 7.11 12.26
C LEU A 55 -9.50 7.33 11.67
N ARG A 56 -8.56 6.48 12.10
CA ARG A 56 -7.17 6.49 11.63
C ARG A 56 -7.04 5.67 10.34
N THR A 57 -6.00 5.96 9.58
CA THR A 57 -5.62 5.25 8.36
C THR A 57 -4.25 4.63 8.57
N VAL A 58 -4.02 3.46 7.99
CA VAL A 58 -2.71 2.81 8.04
C VAL A 58 -1.78 3.51 7.05
N ARG A 59 -0.59 3.85 7.51
CA ARG A 59 0.52 4.23 6.64
C ARG A 59 1.38 3.00 6.45
N ASP A 60 1.31 2.40 5.27
CA ASP A 60 2.16 1.28 4.89
C ASP A 60 2.94 1.65 3.62
N TRP A 61 4.17 2.11 3.82
CA TRP A 61 5.08 2.42 2.72
C TRP A 61 6.53 2.20 3.18
N ALA A 62 7.38 1.85 2.23
CA ALA A 62 8.82 1.80 2.40
C ALA A 62 9.53 2.36 1.16
N LEU A 63 10.51 3.23 1.38
CA LEU A 63 11.43 3.68 0.36
C LEU A 63 12.64 2.74 0.35
N ILE A 64 12.90 2.15 -0.81
CA ILE A 64 14.01 1.23 -1.01
C ILE A 64 15.14 1.98 -1.70
N ARG A 65 16.36 1.84 -1.16
CA ARG A 65 17.60 2.17 -1.86
C ARG A 65 17.99 0.97 -2.73
N PRO A 66 17.91 1.07 -4.07
CA PRO A 66 18.22 -0.06 -4.94
C PRO A 66 19.67 -0.53 -4.78
N LEU A 67 19.91 -1.82 -5.03
CA LEU A 67 21.27 -2.38 -5.12
C LEU A 67 22.10 -1.65 -6.20
N PRO A 68 23.41 -1.44 -5.98
CA PRO A 68 24.30 -0.96 -7.03
C PRO A 68 24.20 -1.84 -8.30
N GLY A 69 24.13 -1.21 -9.47
CA GLY A 69 23.99 -1.91 -10.75
C GLY A 69 22.56 -2.38 -11.10
N ARG A 70 21.60 -2.29 -10.17
CA ARG A 70 20.19 -2.50 -10.49
C ARG A 70 19.68 -1.27 -11.25
N SER A 71 19.32 -1.46 -12.52
CA SER A 71 18.64 -0.40 -13.27
C SER A 71 17.28 -0.12 -12.61
N LEU A 72 17.02 1.15 -12.32
CA LEU A 72 15.64 1.59 -12.19
C LEU A 72 14.98 1.23 -13.52
N GLY A 73 13.94 0.40 -13.50
CA GLY A 73 13.19 0.09 -14.71
C GLY A 73 12.82 1.38 -15.44
N LYS A 74 12.62 1.31 -16.76
CA LYS A 74 12.22 2.49 -17.54
C LYS A 74 10.94 3.12 -16.98
N ASN A 75 10.10 2.32 -16.30
CA ASN A 75 8.82 2.73 -15.71
C ASN A 75 7.98 3.58 -16.67
N ASN A 76 8.08 3.28 -17.97
CA ASN A 76 7.36 4.02 -19.00
C ASN A 76 5.88 3.67 -18.87
N PHE A 77 5.14 4.56 -18.21
CA PHE A 77 3.72 4.35 -17.96
C PHE A 77 2.93 4.16 -19.26
N ALA A 78 3.31 4.86 -20.34
CA ALA A 78 2.64 4.76 -21.63
C ALA A 78 2.83 3.38 -22.30
N GLU A 79 3.96 2.71 -22.04
CA GLU A 79 4.18 1.32 -22.50
C GLU A 79 3.44 0.30 -21.64
N LEU A 80 3.31 0.59 -20.34
CA LEU A 80 2.71 -0.33 -19.37
C LEU A 80 1.19 -0.26 -19.38
N SER A 81 0.61 0.93 -19.53
CA SER A 81 -0.83 1.13 -19.48
C SER A 81 -1.49 0.89 -20.82
N LYS A 82 -2.67 0.24 -20.82
CA LYS A 82 -3.54 0.21 -22.00
C LYS A 82 -4.15 1.58 -22.31
N LEU A 83 -4.00 2.57 -21.41
CA LEU A 83 -4.45 3.94 -21.60
C LEU A 83 -3.52 4.70 -22.55
N ARG A 84 -3.65 4.43 -23.86
CA ARG A 84 -2.82 5.03 -24.92
C ARG A 84 -2.84 6.56 -24.97
N HIS A 85 -3.82 7.21 -24.32
CA HIS A 85 -3.95 8.66 -24.27
C HIS A 85 -3.23 9.30 -23.09
N VAL A 86 -2.78 8.51 -22.11
CA VAL A 86 -2.08 9.01 -20.92
C VAL A 86 -0.58 8.88 -21.13
N GLN A 87 0.06 10.01 -21.40
CA GLN A 87 1.50 10.07 -21.65
C GLN A 87 2.34 10.13 -20.38
N LYS A 88 1.74 10.54 -19.25
CA LYS A 88 2.42 10.68 -17.97
C LYS A 88 1.47 10.45 -16.80
N MET A 89 2.05 9.99 -15.69
CA MET A 89 1.39 10.03 -14.39
C MET A 89 1.70 11.33 -13.67
N GLU A 90 0.72 11.84 -12.94
CA GLU A 90 0.87 12.95 -12.01
C GLU A 90 0.13 12.63 -10.71
N PHE A 91 0.56 13.20 -9.60
CA PHE A 91 -0.24 13.09 -8.38
C PHE A 91 -1.56 13.82 -8.55
N LEU A 92 -2.63 13.25 -7.98
CA LEU A 92 -3.90 13.96 -7.84
C LEU A 92 -3.65 15.35 -7.21
N ARG A 93 -4.35 16.36 -7.68
CA ARG A 93 -4.23 17.71 -7.11
C ARG A 93 -4.79 17.73 -5.68
N ARG A 94 -4.04 18.33 -4.74
CA ARG A 94 -4.51 18.55 -3.36
C ARG A 94 -5.85 19.28 -3.35
N GLY A 95 -6.72 18.88 -2.40
CA GLY A 95 -8.07 19.42 -2.25
C GLY A 95 -9.12 18.85 -3.21
N ARG A 96 -8.73 17.98 -4.16
CA ARG A 96 -9.69 17.27 -5.00
C ARG A 96 -10.14 16.00 -4.30
N ASN A 97 -11.44 15.90 -4.02
CA ASN A 97 -12.04 14.70 -3.48
C ASN A 97 -12.21 13.63 -4.58
N LEU A 98 -12.11 12.36 -4.16
CA LEU A 98 -12.45 11.22 -5.01
C LEU A 98 -13.97 11.08 -5.10
N ASP A 99 -14.47 10.93 -6.32
CA ASP A 99 -15.88 10.69 -6.59
C ASP A 99 -16.14 9.18 -6.70
N SER A 100 -17.18 8.69 -6.04
CA SER A 100 -17.58 7.27 -6.01
C SER A 100 -18.02 6.70 -7.37
N ALA A 101 -18.08 7.53 -8.42
CA ALA A 101 -18.27 7.07 -9.79
C ALA A 101 -16.94 6.86 -10.54
N TRP A 102 -15.80 7.26 -9.98
CA TRP A 102 -14.52 7.21 -10.70
C TRP A 102 -14.07 5.78 -11.01
N ILE A 103 -13.64 5.62 -12.26
CA ILE A 103 -12.93 4.43 -12.71
C ILE A 103 -11.45 4.59 -12.39
N LEU A 104 -10.96 3.67 -11.57
CA LEU A 104 -9.58 3.62 -11.13
C LEU A 104 -8.89 2.40 -11.72
N HIS A 105 -7.62 2.60 -12.03
CA HIS A 105 -6.72 1.63 -12.59
C HIS A 105 -5.58 1.39 -11.61
N LYS A 106 -4.97 0.22 -11.68
CA LYS A 106 -3.64 0.00 -11.11
C LYS A 106 -2.81 -0.87 -12.03
N MET A 107 -1.49 -0.85 -11.82
CA MET A 107 -0.55 -1.76 -12.47
C MET A 107 0.21 -2.56 -11.40
N GLY A 108 -0.26 -3.78 -11.13
CA GLY A 108 0.35 -4.68 -10.16
C GLY A 108 1.36 -5.64 -10.80
N ARG A 109 2.36 -6.10 -10.04
CA ARG A 109 3.34 -7.07 -10.55
C ARG A 109 2.71 -8.43 -10.85
N ARG A 110 1.73 -8.86 -10.05
CA ARG A 110 1.11 -10.19 -10.16
C ARG A 110 -0.08 -10.19 -11.10
N THR A 111 -0.93 -9.18 -11.02
CA THR A 111 -2.17 -9.12 -11.82
C THR A 111 -2.02 -8.30 -13.11
N GLY A 112 -0.94 -7.53 -13.26
CA GLY A 112 -0.82 -6.56 -14.35
C GLY A 112 -1.79 -5.40 -14.18
N GLU A 113 -2.35 -4.92 -15.29
CA GLU A 113 -3.35 -3.86 -15.25
C GLU A 113 -4.71 -4.39 -14.79
N THR A 114 -5.27 -3.78 -13.75
CA THR A 114 -6.64 -4.05 -13.30
C THR A 114 -7.43 -2.75 -13.19
N ILE A 115 -8.74 -2.86 -13.36
CA ILE A 115 -9.66 -1.73 -13.41
C ILE A 115 -10.80 -1.98 -12.44
N GLY A 116 -11.18 -0.95 -11.70
CA GLY A 116 -12.32 -0.99 -10.80
C GLY A 116 -12.97 0.37 -10.63
N ARG A 117 -14.06 0.37 -9.89
CA ARG A 117 -14.79 1.58 -9.49
C ARG A 117 -14.45 1.89 -8.05
N TYR A 118 -14.06 3.14 -7.79
CA TYR A 118 -13.95 3.64 -6.43
C TYR A 118 -15.33 3.63 -5.80
N ASN A 119 -15.56 2.96 -4.68
CA ASN A 119 -16.90 2.86 -4.12
C ASN A 119 -17.25 4.01 -3.16
N GLY A 120 -16.30 4.89 -2.84
CA GLY A 120 -16.48 5.96 -1.84
C GLY A 120 -16.68 5.47 -0.41
N LEU A 121 -16.74 4.15 -0.20
CA LEU A 121 -16.92 3.54 1.10
C LEU A 121 -15.55 3.27 1.67
N ALA A 122 -15.30 3.95 2.77
CA ALA A 122 -14.14 3.72 3.58
C ALA A 122 -14.45 2.51 4.48
N GLU A 123 -13.84 1.36 4.17
CA GLU A 123 -14.12 0.14 4.94
C GLU A 123 -13.31 0.14 6.23
N ALA A 124 -13.97 -0.25 7.33
CA ALA A 124 -13.32 -0.42 8.62
C ALA A 124 -12.47 -1.70 8.60
N MET A 125 -11.17 -1.56 8.34
CA MET A 125 -10.23 -2.65 8.54
C MET A 125 -9.85 -2.77 10.01
N THR A 126 -9.70 -4.00 10.49
CA THR A 126 -9.23 -4.25 11.85
C THR A 126 -7.70 -4.41 11.87
N SER A 127 -7.00 -3.31 12.14
CA SER A 127 -5.58 -3.34 12.47
C SER A 127 -5.40 -4.12 13.78
N ARG A 128 -4.53 -5.13 13.76
CA ARG A 128 -4.22 -6.00 14.90
C ARG A 128 -2.81 -5.74 15.35
N ARG A 129 -2.63 -5.31 16.60
CA ARG A 129 -1.32 -5.09 17.20
C ARG A 129 -1.28 -5.61 18.63
N TYR A 130 -0.12 -6.08 19.07
CA TYR A 130 0.09 -6.39 20.48
C TYR A 130 0.56 -5.13 21.22
N VAL A 131 -0.13 -4.77 22.29
CA VAL A 131 0.27 -3.70 23.22
C VAL A 131 0.32 -4.33 24.60
N ASP A 132 1.50 -4.33 25.22
CA ASP A 132 1.75 -4.94 26.53
C ASP A 132 1.26 -6.40 26.62
N GLY A 133 1.54 -7.18 25.57
CA GLY A 133 1.15 -8.59 25.48
C GLY A 133 -0.35 -8.84 25.18
N LYS A 134 -1.17 -7.79 25.03
CA LYS A 134 -2.59 -7.91 24.68
C LYS A 134 -2.82 -7.57 23.21
N LEU A 135 -3.59 -8.42 22.52
CA LEU A 135 -4.05 -8.13 21.17
C LEU A 135 -5.06 -6.96 21.23
N VAL A 136 -4.68 -5.84 20.66
CA VAL A 136 -5.53 -4.67 20.46
C VAL A 136 -5.98 -4.65 19.01
N VAL A 137 -7.29 -4.63 18.83
CA VAL A 137 -7.93 -4.53 17.52
C VAL A 137 -8.46 -3.11 17.35
N LYS A 138 -8.08 -2.43 16.25
CA LYS A 138 -8.53 -1.07 15.96
C LYS A 138 -9.13 -0.98 14.57
N ALA A 139 -10.23 -0.27 14.46
CA ALA A 139 -10.80 0.11 13.17
C ALA A 139 -9.91 1.16 12.50
N THR A 140 -9.62 0.93 11.22
CA THR A 140 -8.87 1.81 10.32
C THR A 140 -9.70 2.04 9.08
N LEU A 141 -9.59 3.22 8.49
CA LEU A 141 -10.47 3.68 7.42
C LEU A 141 -9.70 3.73 6.11
N GLU A 142 -10.02 2.80 5.21
CA GLU A 142 -9.21 2.60 4.01
C GLU A 142 -10.04 2.78 2.75
N HIS A 143 -9.43 3.36 1.71
CA HIS A 143 -10.13 3.56 0.44
C HIS A 143 -10.27 2.24 -0.30
N THR A 144 -11.46 2.00 -0.86
CA THR A 144 -11.77 0.72 -1.51
C THR A 144 -12.07 0.91 -3.00
N VAL A 145 -11.47 0.06 -3.82
CA VAL A 145 -11.81 -0.06 -5.25
C VAL A 145 -12.43 -1.43 -5.48
N ILE A 146 -13.61 -1.47 -6.10
CA ILE A 146 -14.29 -2.71 -6.47
C ILE A 146 -14.01 -2.99 -7.94
N SER A 147 -13.51 -4.19 -8.26
CA SER A 147 -13.31 -4.66 -9.63
C SER A 147 -14.59 -4.54 -10.44
N ASN A 148 -14.47 -3.94 -11.63
CA ASN A 148 -15.59 -3.85 -12.57
C ASN A 148 -15.86 -5.18 -13.28
N ASP A 149 -14.90 -6.11 -13.23
CA ASP A 149 -15.02 -7.39 -13.90
C ASP A 149 -15.48 -8.47 -12.93
N ARG A 150 -16.54 -9.18 -13.31
CA ARG A 150 -17.09 -10.29 -12.49
C ARG A 150 -16.12 -11.47 -12.37
N LYS A 151 -15.16 -11.60 -13.28
CA LYS A 151 -14.19 -12.71 -13.35
C LYS A 151 -12.80 -12.33 -12.84
N HIS A 152 -12.47 -11.04 -12.74
CA HIS A 152 -11.14 -10.60 -12.36
C HIS A 152 -11.13 -9.91 -10.99
N ILE A 153 -10.11 -10.23 -10.21
CA ILE A 153 -9.84 -9.64 -8.90
C ILE A 153 -9.10 -8.31 -9.12
N PHE A 154 -9.42 -7.29 -8.31
CA PHE A 154 -8.73 -6.01 -8.43
C PHE A 154 -7.27 -6.14 -8.01
N GLU A 155 -6.97 -6.78 -6.86
CA GLU A 155 -5.63 -6.88 -6.28
C GLU A 155 -5.34 -8.28 -5.71
N LEU A 156 -4.11 -8.78 -5.89
CA LEU A 156 -3.63 -10.01 -5.24
C LEU A 156 -2.32 -9.76 -4.47
N SER A 157 -2.02 -10.62 -3.51
CA SER A 157 -0.72 -10.64 -2.82
C SER A 157 0.44 -10.63 -3.82
N GLY A 158 1.30 -9.61 -3.73
CA GLY A 158 2.35 -9.29 -4.71
C GLY A 158 2.10 -8.03 -5.54
N ASP A 159 0.90 -7.44 -5.46
CA ASP A 159 0.58 -6.14 -6.07
C ASP A 159 0.76 -4.96 -5.10
N SER A 160 0.96 -5.22 -3.79
CA SER A 160 1.18 -4.18 -2.78
C SER A 160 2.30 -3.21 -3.20
N GLY A 161 2.07 -1.92 -2.99
CA GLY A 161 2.93 -0.84 -3.48
C GLY A 161 2.58 -0.34 -4.89
N ALA A 162 1.65 -0.98 -5.61
CA ALA A 162 1.17 -0.47 -6.89
C ALA A 162 0.41 0.85 -6.72
N PHE A 163 0.65 1.81 -7.60
CA PHE A 163 -0.14 3.04 -7.65
C PHE A 163 -1.54 2.76 -8.20
N VAL A 164 -2.52 3.41 -7.59
CA VAL A 164 -3.90 3.50 -8.06
C VAL A 164 -4.06 4.87 -8.73
N TYR A 165 -4.61 4.90 -9.94
CA TYR A 165 -4.69 6.11 -10.75
C TYR A 165 -5.99 6.21 -11.56
N THR A 166 -6.38 7.42 -11.94
CA THR A 166 -7.58 7.66 -12.78
C THR A 166 -7.33 7.31 -14.24
N THR A 167 -8.39 7.26 -15.05
CA THR A 167 -8.29 7.15 -16.51
C THR A 167 -7.43 8.23 -17.16
N THR A 168 -7.23 9.36 -16.49
CA THR A 168 -6.39 10.48 -16.97
C THR A 168 -4.93 10.42 -16.49
N GLY A 169 -4.53 9.37 -15.75
CA GLY A 169 -3.17 9.21 -15.23
C GLY A 169 -2.92 9.87 -13.87
N GLN A 170 -3.93 10.41 -13.22
CA GLN A 170 -3.76 11.03 -11.91
C GLN A 170 -3.70 9.96 -10.82
N VAL A 171 -2.56 9.83 -10.15
CA VAL A 171 -2.35 8.91 -9.04
C VAL A 171 -3.14 9.38 -7.83
N VAL A 172 -4.06 8.54 -7.36
CA VAL A 172 -4.94 8.82 -6.22
C VAL A 172 -4.48 8.11 -4.95
N GLY A 173 -3.67 7.07 -5.07
CA GLY A 173 -3.16 6.34 -3.91
C GLY A 173 -2.24 5.18 -4.24
N MET A 174 -1.96 4.37 -3.23
CA MET A 174 -1.10 3.20 -3.33
C MET A 174 -1.76 2.00 -2.63
N CYS A 175 -1.81 0.87 -3.33
CA CYS A 175 -2.31 -0.39 -2.81
C CYS A 175 -1.44 -0.88 -1.65
N PHE A 176 -2.06 -1.36 -0.58
CA PHE A 176 -1.37 -2.03 0.52
C PHE A 176 -1.97 -3.40 0.86
N GLY A 177 -3.03 -3.82 0.15
CA GLY A 177 -3.57 -5.16 0.26
C GLY A 177 -5.05 -5.26 -0.09
N GLY A 178 -5.55 -6.48 -0.05
CA GLY A 178 -6.95 -6.82 -0.25
C GLY A 178 -7.19 -8.26 0.17
N PRO A 179 -8.46 -8.66 0.39
CA PRO A 179 -8.76 -10.05 0.70
C PRO A 179 -8.43 -10.95 -0.50
N GLU A 180 -7.77 -12.10 -0.30
CA GLU A 180 -7.24 -12.97 -1.36
C GLU A 180 -8.29 -13.51 -2.36
N HIS A 181 -9.58 -13.39 -2.03
CA HIS A 181 -10.69 -13.82 -2.87
C HIS A 181 -11.80 -12.78 -3.02
N ALA A 182 -11.59 -11.55 -2.53
CA ALA A 182 -12.55 -10.49 -2.72
C ALA A 182 -12.35 -9.80 -4.07
N LYS A 183 -13.41 -9.14 -4.53
CA LYS A 183 -13.36 -8.34 -5.76
C LYS A 183 -12.87 -6.93 -5.52
N PHE A 184 -12.40 -6.60 -4.33
CA PHE A 184 -11.96 -5.25 -3.99
C PHE A 184 -10.54 -5.25 -3.44
N GLY A 185 -9.87 -4.11 -3.58
CA GLY A 185 -8.56 -3.84 -2.99
C GLY A 185 -8.59 -2.54 -2.20
N TYR A 186 -7.67 -2.43 -1.25
CA TYR A 186 -7.52 -1.27 -0.40
C TYR A 186 -6.32 -0.45 -0.83
N PHE A 187 -6.45 0.87 -0.71
CA PHE A 187 -5.34 1.77 -0.94
C PHE A 187 -5.32 2.92 0.06
N THR A 188 -4.12 3.40 0.35
CA THR A 188 -3.92 4.63 1.10
C THR A 188 -3.90 5.79 0.12
N HIS A 189 -4.58 6.89 0.46
CA HIS A 189 -4.59 8.07 -0.39
C HIS A 189 -3.18 8.62 -0.63
N ILE A 190 -2.91 9.17 -1.82
CA ILE A 190 -1.55 9.52 -2.20
C ILE A 190 -0.97 10.66 -1.35
N HIS A 191 -1.75 11.69 -1.04
CA HIS A 191 -1.28 12.80 -0.20
C HIS A 191 -0.97 12.37 1.24
N ASP A 192 -1.74 11.41 1.73
CA ASP A 192 -1.52 10.80 3.04
C ASP A 192 -0.16 10.08 3.10
N ILE A 193 0.27 9.46 1.99
CA ILE A 193 1.60 8.86 1.84
C ILE A 193 2.67 9.94 1.70
N LEU A 194 2.47 10.93 0.82
CA LEU A 194 3.44 11.99 0.55
C LEU A 194 3.75 12.81 1.81
N ASP A 195 2.73 13.18 2.58
CA ASP A 195 2.87 13.93 3.83
C ASP A 195 3.63 13.11 4.86
N ASP A 196 3.41 11.79 4.89
CA ASP A 196 4.12 10.91 5.81
C ASP A 196 5.58 10.69 5.40
N ILE A 197 5.86 10.59 4.09
CA ILE A 197 7.24 10.55 3.57
C ILE A 197 7.98 11.83 3.92
N GLU A 198 7.38 12.99 3.66
CA GLU A 198 7.96 14.29 3.99
C GLU A 198 8.24 14.40 5.49
N LYS A 199 7.30 13.97 6.32
CA LYS A 199 7.47 13.97 7.79
C LYS A 199 8.60 13.06 8.26
N VAL A 200 8.75 11.87 7.67
CA VAL A 200 9.76 10.89 8.08
C VAL A 200 11.15 11.22 7.54
N THR A 201 11.22 11.76 6.31
CA THR A 201 12.49 11.93 5.58
C THR A 201 12.96 13.37 5.45
N GLY A 202 12.06 14.35 5.64
CA GLY A 202 12.30 15.76 5.35
C GLY A 202 12.25 16.13 3.86
N ALA A 203 11.97 15.18 2.96
CA ALA A 203 11.93 15.43 1.52
C ALA A 203 10.76 16.34 1.12
N LYS A 204 11.04 17.39 0.34
CA LYS A 204 10.05 18.39 -0.10
C LYS A 204 9.61 18.27 -1.56
N ASP A 205 10.43 17.65 -2.41
CA ASP A 205 10.25 17.62 -3.86
C ASP A 205 10.10 16.18 -4.35
N ILE A 206 9.02 15.54 -3.92
CA ILE A 206 8.69 14.16 -4.30
C ILE A 206 8.08 14.18 -5.70
N ARG A 207 8.66 13.40 -6.62
CA ARG A 207 8.24 13.34 -8.02
C ARG A 207 8.01 11.91 -8.48
N LEU A 208 7.05 11.74 -9.38
CA LEU A 208 6.94 10.53 -10.17
C LEU A 208 7.98 10.60 -11.29
N LYS A 209 8.76 9.54 -11.43
CA LYS A 209 9.69 9.41 -12.54
C LYS A 209 8.88 9.09 -13.80
N LEU A 210 8.99 9.95 -14.80
CA LEU A 210 8.41 9.79 -16.14
C LEU A 210 9.13 8.71 -16.94
#